data_AF-A0AAD9XMD0-F1
#
_entry.id   AF-A0AAD9XMD0-F1
#
_cell.length_a   1.000
_cell.length_b   1.000
_cell.length_c   1.000
_cell.angle_alpha   90.00
_cell.angle_beta   90.00
_cell.angle_gamma   90.00
#
_symmetry.space_group_name_H-M   'P 1'
#
loop_
_entity.id
_entity.type
_entity.pdbx_description
1 polymer ?
#
loop_
_entity_poly.entity_id
_entity_poly.type
_entity_poly.pdbx_seq_one_letter_code
_entity_poly.pdbx_strand_id
1 'polypeptide(L)'
;MEIPLKIKMFIWKTCYNWIPTRGNPSKRGVNCNDICQICGKNNESTLHALWDCSKLKYVRVWWLPSGKFCDTHFGSILELLDFYSKRLTKVEMELFCINLWKVWCCRNDWMHKGNSFDVNEVVWWSKNFAEEIHIIGSSRGKGIVTEGRRREEVDDR
;
A
#
# COMPACT_ATOMS: atom_id res chain seq x y z
N MET A 1 3.96 -15.83 4.89
CA MET A 1 3.12 -14.62 4.94
C MET A 1 1.65 -15.01 5.03
N GLU A 2 1.03 -14.74 6.16
CA GLU A 2 -0.40 -14.90 6.45
C GLU A 2 -1.17 -13.60 6.18
N ILE A 3 -1.07 -13.13 4.93
CA ILE A 3 -1.86 -12.01 4.44
C ILE A 3 -2.90 -12.50 3.41
N PRO A 4 -4.04 -11.80 3.25
CA PRO A 4 -5.06 -12.15 2.26
C PRO A 4 -4.48 -12.31 0.84
N LEU A 5 -5.01 -13.27 0.06
CA LEU A 5 -4.55 -13.57 -1.30
C LEU A 5 -4.56 -12.33 -2.20
N LYS A 6 -5.56 -11.46 -2.07
CA LYS A 6 -5.65 -10.19 -2.81
C LYS A 6 -4.40 -9.31 -2.65
N ILE A 7 -3.81 -9.31 -1.46
CA ILE A 7 -2.62 -8.50 -1.14
C ILE A 7 -1.38 -9.18 -1.70
N LYS A 8 -1.27 -10.51 -1.63
CA LYS A 8 -0.19 -11.27 -2.29
C LYS A 8 -0.17 -11.02 -3.79
N MET A 9 -1.34 -11.09 -4.43
CA MET A 9 -1.49 -10.80 -5.86
C MET A 9 -1.14 -9.35 -6.20
N PHE A 10 -1.51 -8.41 -5.34
CA PHE A 10 -1.10 -7.02 -5.48
C PHE A 10 0.43 -6.90 -5.43
N ILE A 11 1.09 -7.41 -4.39
CA ILE A 11 2.56 -7.33 -4.24
C ILE A 11 3.24 -7.94 -5.47
N TRP A 12 2.80 -9.12 -5.91
CA TRP A 12 3.30 -9.74 -7.13
C TRP A 12 3.17 -8.78 -8.34
N LYS A 13 1.97 -8.22 -8.60
CA LYS A 13 1.78 -7.23 -9.68
C LYS A 13 2.69 -6.01 -9.54
N THR A 14 2.94 -5.53 -8.32
CA THR A 14 3.83 -4.37 -8.11
C THR A 14 5.28 -4.67 -8.49
N CYS A 15 5.77 -5.88 -8.21
CA CYS A 15 7.11 -6.31 -8.59
C CYS A 15 7.34 -6.27 -10.11
N TYR A 16 6.31 -6.57 -10.89
CA TYR A 16 6.36 -6.50 -12.36
C TYR A 16 5.93 -5.15 -12.94
N ASN A 17 5.65 -4.14 -12.10
CA ASN A 17 5.08 -2.85 -12.53
C ASN A 17 3.75 -3.00 -13.29
N TRP A 18 2.90 -3.95 -12.92
CA TRP A 18 1.62 -4.24 -13.59
C TRP A 18 0.41 -3.51 -13.00
N ILE A 19 0.62 -2.70 -11.96
CA ILE A 19 -0.44 -1.85 -11.43
C ILE A 19 -0.61 -0.58 -12.31
N PRO A 20 -1.81 -0.02 -12.45
CA PRO A 20 -2.05 1.15 -13.31
C PRO A 20 -1.49 2.46 -12.71
N THR A 21 -0.19 2.71 -12.85
CA THR A 21 0.41 4.04 -12.57
C THR A 21 0.44 4.91 -13.83
N ARG A 22 0.50 6.23 -13.68
CA ARG A 22 0.59 7.15 -14.83
C ARG A 22 1.90 7.05 -15.61
N GLY A 23 2.99 6.60 -14.99
CA GLY A 23 4.24 6.35 -15.72
C GLY A 23 4.21 5.09 -16.59
N ASN A 24 3.26 4.18 -16.39
CA ASN A 24 3.19 2.93 -17.15
C ASN A 24 2.74 3.11 -18.61
N PRO A 25 1.71 3.93 -18.93
CA PRO A 25 1.38 4.24 -20.32
C PRO A 25 2.49 4.99 -21.05
N SER A 26 3.18 5.95 -20.42
CA SER A 26 4.33 6.65 -21.02
C SER A 26 5.45 5.68 -21.42
N LYS A 27 5.74 4.68 -20.58
CA LYS A 27 6.71 3.61 -20.90
C LYS A 27 6.29 2.70 -22.07
N ARG A 28 5.00 2.71 -22.44
CA ARG A 28 4.45 1.98 -23.59
C ARG A 28 4.27 2.86 -24.82
N GLY A 29 4.85 4.07 -24.82
CA GLY A 29 4.77 5.00 -25.95
C GLY A 29 3.48 5.81 -26.03
N VAL A 30 2.61 5.74 -25.01
CA VAL A 30 1.41 6.58 -24.94
C VAL A 30 1.79 7.94 -24.36
N ASN A 31 1.59 9.00 -25.13
CA ASN A 31 1.89 10.36 -24.67
C ASN A 31 0.89 10.77 -23.57
N CYS A 32 1.31 10.68 -22.31
CA CYS A 32 0.50 11.06 -21.16
C CYS A 32 1.35 11.77 -20.11
N ASN A 33 0.70 12.65 -19.34
CA ASN A 33 1.35 13.31 -18.21
C ASN A 33 1.67 12.26 -17.13
N ASP A 34 2.95 11.92 -17.01
CA ASP A 34 3.45 10.93 -16.06
C ASP A 34 3.75 11.53 -14.69
N ILE A 35 3.54 12.84 -14.47
CA ILE A 35 3.77 13.48 -13.18
C ILE A 35 2.79 12.92 -12.14
N CYS A 36 3.37 12.48 -11.02
CA CYS A 36 2.63 12.05 -9.84
C CYS A 36 1.69 13.15 -9.38
N GLN A 37 0.40 12.87 -9.43
CA GLN A 37 -0.64 13.85 -9.14
C GLN A 37 -0.76 14.20 -7.66
N ILE A 38 -0.19 13.37 -6.79
CA ILE A 38 -0.21 13.57 -5.33
C ILE A 38 0.90 14.52 -4.89
N CYS A 39 2.11 14.38 -5.44
CA CYS A 39 3.22 15.24 -5.07
C CYS A 39 3.43 16.41 -6.05
N GLY A 40 2.99 16.28 -7.31
CA GLY A 40 3.14 17.25 -8.38
C GLY A 40 4.57 17.48 -8.85
N LYS A 41 5.53 16.61 -8.48
CA LYS A 41 6.96 16.86 -8.64
C LYS A 41 7.71 15.87 -9.54
N ASN A 42 7.49 14.58 -9.32
CA ASN A 42 8.27 13.52 -9.98
C ASN A 42 7.38 12.63 -10.83
N ASN A 43 7.98 11.96 -11.81
CA ASN A 43 7.30 10.98 -12.64
C ASN A 43 6.84 9.79 -11.79
N GLU A 44 5.62 9.33 -12.03
CA GLU A 44 4.95 8.31 -11.25
C GLU A 44 5.34 6.91 -11.71
N SER A 45 6.38 6.36 -11.09
CA SER A 45 6.66 4.92 -11.13
C SER A 45 5.85 4.16 -10.07
N THR A 46 5.79 2.83 -10.16
CA THR A 46 5.23 1.97 -9.09
C THR A 46 5.89 2.24 -7.75
N LEU A 47 7.23 2.32 -7.73
CA LEU A 47 7.99 2.63 -6.53
C LEU A 47 7.64 4.04 -6.00
N HIS A 48 7.52 5.03 -6.88
CA HIS A 48 7.14 6.37 -6.47
C HIS A 48 5.71 6.41 -5.90
N ALA A 49 4.77 5.74 -6.56
CA ALA A 49 3.39 5.67 -6.14
C ALA A 49 3.24 5.05 -4.74
N LEU A 50 4.02 4.03 -4.43
CA LEU A 50 3.85 3.25 -3.19
C LEU A 50 4.82 3.64 -2.06
N TRP A 51 6.00 4.15 -2.40
CA TRP A 51 7.09 4.37 -1.45
C TRP A 51 7.72 5.76 -1.59
N ASP A 52 8.33 6.13 -2.72
CA ASP A 52 9.19 7.34 -2.79
C ASP A 52 8.45 8.68 -2.79
N CYS A 53 7.13 8.69 -2.95
CA CYS A 53 6.36 9.93 -2.95
C CYS A 53 6.65 10.75 -1.66
N SER A 54 6.95 12.04 -1.84
CA SER A 54 7.27 12.94 -0.73
C SER A 54 6.11 13.10 0.26
N LYS A 55 4.87 12.98 -0.22
CA LYS A 55 3.66 12.98 0.62
C LYS A 55 3.52 11.72 1.49
N LEU A 56 4.24 10.65 1.17
CA LEU A 56 4.26 9.42 1.98
C LEU A 56 5.35 9.43 3.05
N LYS A 57 6.23 10.44 3.10
CA LYS A 57 7.38 10.47 4.03
C LYS A 57 6.98 10.24 5.48
N TYR A 58 5.94 10.95 5.95
CA TYR A 58 5.43 10.77 7.30
C TYR A 58 4.99 9.33 7.53
N VAL A 59 4.22 8.76 6.61
CA VAL A 59 3.66 7.41 6.73
C VAL A 59 4.74 6.33 6.78
N ARG A 60 5.79 6.45 5.96
CA ARG A 60 6.93 5.53 5.97
C ARG A 60 7.63 5.45 7.32
N VAL A 61 7.77 6.59 8.01
CA VAL A 61 8.40 6.66 9.34
C VAL A 61 7.55 5.94 10.39
N TRP A 62 6.22 6.00 10.27
CA TRP A 62 5.31 5.37 11.25
C TRP A 62 5.06 3.88 11.02
N TRP A 63 5.09 3.41 9.77
CA TRP A 63 4.84 1.99 9.48
C TRP A 63 5.96 1.07 9.92
N LEU A 64 7.18 1.59 10.00
CA LEU A 64 8.35 0.81 10.34
C LEU A 64 8.64 0.95 11.83
N PRO A 65 9.01 -0.14 12.51
CA PRO A 65 9.46 -0.08 13.89
C PRO A 65 10.61 0.93 14.05
N SER A 66 10.66 1.58 15.22
CA SER A 66 11.71 2.54 15.56
C SER A 66 13.10 1.99 15.25
N GLY A 67 13.89 2.76 14.51
CA GLY A 67 15.26 2.39 14.11
C GLY A 67 15.36 1.47 12.88
N LYS A 68 14.24 1.00 12.31
CA LYS A 68 14.25 0.18 11.07
C LYS A 68 14.00 0.97 9.80
N PHE A 69 13.52 2.22 9.90
CA PHE A 69 13.43 3.12 8.77
C PHE A 69 14.82 3.44 8.22
N CYS A 70 14.99 3.27 6.90
CA CYS A 70 16.22 3.62 6.20
C CYS A 70 15.87 4.60 5.07
N ASP A 71 16.45 5.80 5.12
CA ASP A 71 16.32 6.80 4.06
C ASP A 71 17.33 6.49 2.94
N THR A 72 17.15 5.33 2.32
CA THR A 72 17.92 4.92 1.14
C THR A 72 17.05 5.00 -0.10
N HIS A 73 17.67 5.27 -1.22
CA HIS A 73 17.03 5.14 -2.53
C HIS A 73 16.97 3.66 -2.93
N PHE A 74 15.85 3.29 -3.56
CA PHE A 74 15.65 2.00 -4.18
C PHE A 74 15.42 2.19 -5.68
N GLY A 75 15.91 1.28 -6.51
CA GLY A 75 15.65 1.30 -7.96
C GLY A 75 14.31 0.66 -8.32
N SER A 76 13.79 -0.23 -7.48
CA SER A 76 12.58 -1.00 -7.75
C SER A 76 11.83 -1.44 -6.48
N ILE A 77 10.57 -1.86 -6.66
CA ILE A 77 9.80 -2.50 -5.58
C ILE A 77 10.45 -3.81 -5.13
N LEU A 78 11.10 -4.55 -6.04
CA LEU A 78 11.81 -5.78 -5.69
C LEU A 78 12.98 -5.52 -4.74
N GLU A 79 13.81 -4.51 -5.03
CA GLU A 79 14.90 -4.09 -4.14
C GLU A 79 14.39 -3.63 -2.78
N LEU A 80 13.30 -2.85 -2.77
CA LEU A 80 12.65 -2.41 -1.53
C LEU A 80 12.18 -3.61 -0.68
N LEU A 81 11.49 -4.57 -1.29
CA LEU A 81 10.98 -5.76 -0.59
C LEU A 81 12.12 -6.65 -0.11
N ASP A 82 13.15 -6.88 -0.92
CA ASP A 82 14.33 -7.65 -0.53
C ASP A 82 15.06 -7.01 0.66
N PHE A 83 15.26 -5.69 0.62
CA PHE A 83 15.92 -4.94 1.68
C PHE A 83 15.20 -5.07 3.03
N TYR A 84 13.87 -4.92 3.03
CA TYR A 84 13.06 -5.02 4.25
C TYR A 84 12.82 -6.46 4.68
N SER A 85 12.78 -7.43 3.77
CA SER A 85 12.66 -8.85 4.14
C SER A 85 13.79 -9.35 5.04
N LYS A 86 14.97 -8.74 4.92
CA LYS A 86 16.18 -9.05 5.72
C LYS A 86 16.21 -8.33 7.08
N ARG A 87 15.32 -7.36 7.30
CA ARG A 87 15.30 -6.46 8.48
C ARG A 87 14.03 -6.56 9.32
N LEU A 88 12.94 -6.98 8.70
CA LEU A 88 11.64 -7.10 9.33
C LEU A 88 11.40 -8.54 9.76
N THR A 89 10.73 -8.71 10.90
CA THR A 89 10.16 -9.99 11.29
C THR A 89 9.05 -10.41 10.31
N LYS A 90 8.63 -11.68 10.36
CA LYS A 90 7.50 -12.16 9.55
C LYS A 90 6.27 -11.26 9.68
N VAL A 91 5.89 -10.89 10.90
CA VAL A 91 4.71 -10.07 11.19
C VAL A 91 4.87 -8.63 10.67
N GLU A 92 6.04 -8.04 10.90
CA GLU A 92 6.35 -6.69 10.40
C GLU A 92 6.35 -6.63 8.87
N MET A 93 6.85 -7.68 8.20
CA MET A 93 6.84 -7.78 6.73
C MET A 93 5.41 -7.95 6.18
N GLU A 94 4.56 -8.67 6.90
CA GLU A 94 3.14 -8.80 6.57
C GLU A 94 2.44 -7.43 6.66
N LEU A 95 2.65 -6.70 7.76
CA LEU A 95 2.17 -5.33 7.95
C LEU A 95 2.69 -4.38 6.86
N PHE A 96 3.97 -4.48 6.53
CA PHE A 96 4.60 -3.70 5.47
C PHE A 96 3.89 -3.89 4.11
N CYS A 97 3.66 -5.14 3.71
CA CYS A 97 2.93 -5.46 2.47
C CYS A 97 1.49 -4.90 2.49
N ILE A 98 0.82 -4.97 3.63
CA ILE A 98 -0.55 -4.46 3.79
C ILE A 98 -0.59 -2.94 3.68
N ASN A 99 0.39 -2.25 4.27
CA ASN A 99 0.51 -0.80 4.17
C ASN A 99 0.74 -0.33 2.73
N LEU A 100 1.61 -1.00 1.97
CA LEU A 100 1.79 -0.72 0.54
C LEU A 100 0.46 -0.86 -0.23
N TRP A 101 -0.33 -1.89 0.10
CA TRP A 101 -1.65 -2.08 -0.50
C TRP A 101 -2.67 -1.01 -0.09
N LYS A 102 -2.70 -0.59 1.19
CA LYS A 102 -3.62 0.46 1.66
C LYS A 102 -3.30 1.81 1.00
N VAL A 103 -2.01 2.16 0.88
CA VAL A 103 -1.57 3.33 0.10
C VAL A 103 -2.16 3.27 -1.29
N TRP A 104 -1.97 2.15 -1.98
CA TRP A 104 -2.48 1.96 -3.32
C TRP A 104 -3.99 2.17 -3.40
N CYS A 105 -4.77 1.60 -2.47
CA CYS A 105 -6.21 1.81 -2.39
C CYS A 105 -6.58 3.29 -2.23
N CYS A 106 -5.98 4.00 -1.27
CA CYS A 106 -6.25 5.42 -1.04
C CYS A 106 -5.89 6.28 -2.26
N ARG A 107 -4.79 5.95 -2.96
CA ARG A 107 -4.41 6.63 -4.21
C ARG A 107 -5.40 6.36 -5.33
N ASN A 108 -5.85 5.12 -5.49
CA ASN A 108 -6.82 4.78 -6.53
C ASN A 108 -8.19 5.40 -6.28
N ASP A 109 -8.65 5.41 -5.03
CA ASP A 109 -9.89 6.08 -4.66
C ASP A 109 -9.81 7.59 -4.95
N TRP A 110 -8.67 8.23 -4.67
CA TRP A 110 -8.42 9.62 -5.06
C TRP A 110 -8.54 9.83 -6.58
N MET A 111 -7.86 9.00 -7.36
CA MET A 111 -7.83 9.09 -8.82
C MET A 111 -9.19 8.88 -9.49
N HIS A 112 -10.03 7.99 -8.94
CA HIS A 112 -11.27 7.56 -9.59
C HIS A 112 -12.55 8.16 -9.00
N LYS A 113 -12.55 8.55 -7.72
CA LYS A 113 -13.73 9.04 -7.01
C LYS A 113 -13.66 10.54 -6.68
N GLY A 114 -12.52 11.19 -6.93
CA GLY A 114 -12.35 12.62 -6.64
C GLY A 114 -12.30 12.97 -5.15
N ASN A 115 -12.14 11.97 -4.28
CA ASN A 115 -11.89 12.19 -2.85
C ASN A 115 -10.53 12.88 -2.65
N SER A 116 -10.22 13.37 -1.45
CA SER A 116 -8.87 13.87 -1.11
C SER A 116 -7.97 12.73 -0.61
N PHE A 117 -6.69 12.76 -0.96
CA PHE A 117 -5.72 11.79 -0.44
C PHE A 117 -5.34 12.23 0.97
N ASP A 118 -5.97 11.63 1.98
CA ASP A 118 -5.65 11.90 3.36
C ASP A 118 -4.59 10.93 3.88
N VAL A 119 -3.38 11.46 4.03
CA VAL A 119 -2.25 10.77 4.65
C VAL A 119 -2.59 10.30 6.07
N ASN A 120 -3.40 11.04 6.81
CA ASN A 120 -3.78 10.70 8.18
C ASN A 120 -4.70 9.49 8.22
N GLU A 121 -5.60 9.32 7.24
CA GLU A 121 -6.43 8.11 7.12
C GLU A 121 -5.54 6.86 6.98
N VAL A 122 -4.49 6.96 6.17
CA VAL A 122 -3.54 5.86 5.98
C VAL A 122 -2.82 5.56 7.30
N VAL A 123 -2.30 6.57 8.01
CA VAL A 123 -1.62 6.39 9.30
C VAL A 123 -2.57 5.80 10.35
N TRP A 124 -3.78 6.35 10.46
CA TRP A 124 -4.79 5.90 11.42
C TRP A 124 -5.19 4.45 11.17
N TRP A 125 -5.45 4.10 9.90
CA TRP A 125 -5.79 2.73 9.52
C TRP A 125 -4.66 1.76 9.84
N SER A 126 -3.41 2.13 9.53
CA SER A 126 -2.23 1.31 9.82
C SER A 126 -2.04 1.06 11.32
N LYS A 127 -2.34 2.06 12.18
CA LYS A 127 -2.25 1.91 13.64
C LYS A 127 -3.30 0.93 14.17
N ASN A 128 -4.56 1.11 13.81
CA ASN A 128 -5.64 0.23 14.27
C ASN A 128 -5.47 -1.20 13.75
N PHE A 129 -5.00 -1.35 12.51
CA PHE A 129 -4.72 -2.67 11.95
C PHE A 129 -3.55 -3.38 12.65
N ALA A 130 -2.52 -2.64 13.09
CA ALA A 130 -1.43 -3.20 13.88
C ALA A 130 -1.89 -3.66 15.27
N GLU A 131 -2.78 -2.90 15.91
CA GLU A 131 -3.43 -3.27 17.18
C GLU A 131 -4.29 -4.53 17.02
N GLU A 132 -5.07 -4.63 15.95
CA GLU A 132 -5.83 -5.84 15.59
C GLU A 132 -4.93 -7.06 15.39
N ILE A 133 -3.76 -6.91 14.75
CA ILE A 133 -2.79 -8.02 14.61
C ILE A 133 -2.15 -8.41 15.95
N HIS A 134 -1.87 -7.47 16.85
CA HIS A 134 -1.37 -7.80 18.20
C HIS A 134 -2.44 -8.57 19.01
N ILE A 135 -3.70 -8.17 18.90
CA ILE A 135 -4.84 -8.86 19.51
C ILE A 135 -5.00 -10.25 18.88
N ILE A 136 -5.00 -10.37 17.56
CA ILE A 136 -5.13 -11.65 16.82
C ILE A 136 -3.90 -12.54 17.05
N GLY A 137 -2.71 -11.97 17.22
CA GLY A 137 -1.48 -12.70 17.58
C GLY A 137 -1.57 -13.34 18.96
N SER A 138 -2.18 -12.65 19.94
CA SER A 138 -2.56 -13.23 21.24
C SER A 138 -3.73 -14.20 21.14
N SER A 139 -4.62 -14.02 20.16
CA SER A 139 -5.87 -14.77 20.00
C SER A 139 -5.81 -15.93 18.99
N ARG A 140 -4.65 -16.18 18.36
CA ARG A 140 -4.42 -17.22 17.33
C ARG A 140 -4.57 -18.67 17.84
N GLY A 141 -5.24 -18.86 18.98
CA GLY A 141 -5.94 -20.08 19.34
C GLY A 141 -7.32 -20.27 18.68
N LYS A 142 -7.99 -19.24 18.13
CA LYS A 142 -9.31 -19.41 17.48
C LYS A 142 -9.49 -18.47 16.29
N GLY A 143 -9.59 -19.06 15.09
CA GLY A 143 -9.71 -18.34 13.82
C GLY A 143 -11.07 -17.67 13.63
N ILE A 144 -11.10 -16.57 12.87
CA ILE A 144 -12.34 -15.98 12.39
C ILE A 144 -12.17 -15.49 10.94
N VAL A 145 -13.15 -15.93 10.15
CA VAL A 145 -13.54 -15.54 8.79
C VAL A 145 -14.03 -14.09 8.79
N THR A 146 -13.67 -13.28 7.79
CA THR A 146 -14.37 -12.01 7.56
C THR A 146 -15.09 -12.01 6.22
N GLU A 147 -16.41 -11.96 6.39
CA GLU A 147 -17.54 -11.97 5.47
C GLU A 147 -17.46 -10.88 4.39
N GLY A 148 -17.90 -11.23 3.18
CA GLY A 148 -18.08 -10.32 2.07
C GLY A 148 -19.31 -9.42 2.25
N ARG A 149 -19.15 -8.13 1.97
CA ARG A 149 -20.29 -7.21 1.94
C ARG A 149 -21.02 -7.34 0.60
N ARG A 150 -22.03 -8.21 0.58
CA ARG A 150 -23.15 -8.18 -0.39
C ARG A 150 -24.04 -6.97 -0.06
N ARG A 151 -24.53 -6.27 -1.07
CA ARG A 151 -25.69 -5.36 -0.97
C ARG A 151 -26.58 -5.65 -2.18
N GLU A 152 -27.54 -6.53 -1.95
CA GLU A 152 -28.90 -6.53 -2.51
C GLU A 152 -29.78 -6.07 -1.32
N GLU A 153 -30.90 -5.34 -1.37
CA GLU A 153 -31.74 -4.69 -2.39
C GLU A 153 -32.81 -3.86 -1.60
N VAL A 154 -33.88 -3.40 -2.26
CA VAL A 154 -35.17 -2.83 -1.77
C VAL A 154 -35.20 -1.29 -1.71
N ASP A 155 -35.69 -0.59 -2.74
CA ASP A 155 -37.06 -0.39 -3.27
C ASP A 155 -37.89 0.64 -2.49
N ASP A 156 -38.43 1.64 -3.21
CA ASP A 156 -39.71 2.34 -2.99
C ASP A 156 -39.75 3.68 -3.77
N ARG A 157 -40.34 3.62 -4.98
CA ARG A 157 -41.35 4.55 -5.57
C ARG A 157 -41.25 4.67 -7.10
#